data_AF-A0AA42ZQ83-F1
#
_entry.id   AF-A0AA42ZQ83-F1
#
_cell.length_a   1.000
_cell.length_b   1.000
_cell.length_c   1.000
_cell.angle_alpha   90.00
_cell.angle_beta   90.00
_cell.angle_gamma   90.00
#
_symmetry.space_group_name_H-M   'P 1'
#
loop_
_entity.id
_entity.type
_entity.pdbx_description
1 polymer ?
#
loop_
_entity_poly.entity_id
_entity_poly.type
_entity_poly.pdbx_seq_one_letter_code
_entity_poly.pdbx_strand_id
1 'polypeptide(L)' 'MVDPYLVLAASNAALGRTEEARQAAEIVLELMPEFRLKAFAASQPYKEQKHLGRLLDQLRSDGLA' A
#
# COMPACT_ATOMS: atom_id res chain seq x y z
N MET A 1 -1.03 -9.93 10.44
CA MET A 1 -1.85 -8.75 10.07
C MET A 1 -0.92 -7.77 9.38
N VAL A 2 -1.14 -7.45 8.11
CA VAL A 2 -0.24 -6.57 7.31
C VAL A 2 -0.68 -5.11 7.27
N ASP A 3 -1.89 -4.81 7.74
CA ASP A 3 -2.52 -3.49 7.62
C ASP A 3 -1.64 -2.32 8.14
N PRO A 4 -0.91 -2.45 9.27
CA PRO A 4 0.01 -1.40 9.70
C PRO A 4 1.11 -1.09 8.68
N TYR A 5 1.64 -2.12 8.00
CA TYR A 5 2.69 -1.96 6.98
C TYR A 5 2.14 -1.35 5.69
N LEU A 6 0.88 -1.63 5.32
CA LEU A 6 0.21 -0.94 4.21
C LEU A 6 0.04 0.55 4.49
N VAL A 7 -0.31 0.91 5.73
CA VAL A 7 -0.40 2.32 6.14
C VAL A 7 0.97 2.98 6.12
N LEU A 8 2.02 2.30 6.61
CA LEU A 8 3.38 2.82 6.60
C LEU A 8 3.90 3.02 5.16
N ALA A 9 3.69 2.06 4.27
CA ALA A 9 4.07 2.16 2.86
C ALA A 9 3.44 3.41 2.24
N ALA A 10 2.11 3.49 2.25
CA ALA A 10 1.38 4.62 1.68
C ALA A 10 1.74 5.98 2.32
N SER A 11 1.91 6.03 3.65
CA SER A 11 2.25 7.27 4.35
C SER A 11 3.66 7.75 4.04
N ASN A 12 4.64 6.83 4.01
CA ASN A 12 6.01 7.15 3.65
C ASN A 12 6.11 7.59 2.19
N ALA A 13 5.41 6.91 1.27
CA ALA A 13 5.30 7.33 -0.13
C ALA A 13 4.72 8.74 -0.26
N ALA A 14 3.65 9.06 0.50
CA ALA A 14 3.05 10.40 0.53
C ALA A 14 4.01 11.49 1.01
N LEU A 15 4.96 11.13 1.88
CA LEU A 15 5.98 12.03 2.42
C LEU A 15 7.27 12.07 1.59
N GLY A 16 7.33 11.35 0.46
CA GLY A 16 8.54 11.22 -0.37
C GLY A 16 9.64 10.34 0.23
N ARG A 17 9.35 9.62 1.33
CA ARG A 17 10.24 8.69 2.02
C ARG A 17 10.24 7.33 1.32
N THR A 18 10.80 7.33 0.12
CA THR A 18 10.66 6.21 -0.83
C THR A 18 11.30 4.92 -0.31
N GLU A 19 12.39 5.01 0.46
CA GLU A 19 13.08 3.84 0.99
C GLU A 19 12.28 3.15 2.10
N GLU A 20 11.79 3.93 3.08
CA GLU A 20 10.95 3.41 4.16
C GLU A 20 9.59 2.90 3.63
N ALA A 21 9.10 3.47 2.53
CA ALA A 21 7.90 3.00 1.86
C ALA A 21 8.12 1.60 1.25
N ARG A 22 9.24 1.40 0.53
CA ARG A 22 9.62 0.09 -0.03
C ARG A 22 9.87 -0.95 1.05
N GLN A 23 10.57 -0.61 2.13
CA GLN A 23 10.82 -1.54 3.23
C GLN A 23 9.50 -2.03 3.86
N ALA A 24 8.52 -1.12 4.04
CA ALA A 24 7.21 -1.51 4.53
C ALA A 24 6.47 -2.42 3.54
N ALA A 25 6.54 -2.13 2.24
CA ALA A 25 5.97 -2.96 1.19
C ALA A 25 6.61 -4.36 1.11
N GLU A 26 7.93 -4.46 1.27
CA GLU A 26 8.64 -5.74 1.33
C GLU A 26 8.14 -6.60 2.48
N ILE A 27 7.97 -6.01 3.68
CA ILE A 27 7.42 -6.73 4.84
C ILE A 27 5.98 -7.23 4.56
N VAL A 28 5.16 -6.48 3.82
CA VAL A 28 3.83 -6.96 3.41
C VAL A 28 3.95 -8.23 2.56
N LEU A 29 4.87 -8.25 1.60
CA LEU A 29 5.08 -9.39 0.70
C LEU A 29 5.74 -10.58 1.40
N GLU A 30 6.59 -10.36 2.40
CA GLU A 30 7.16 -11.41 3.24
C GLU A 30 6.09 -12.07 4.12
N LEU A 31 5.21 -11.27 4.74
CA LEU A 31 4.17 -11.76 5.65
C LEU A 31 2.93 -12.30 4.92
N MET A 32 2.65 -11.81 3.71
CA MET A 32 1.53 -12.22 2.87
C MET A 32 1.95 -12.25 1.39
N PRO A 33 2.65 -13.30 0.94
CA PRO A 33 3.13 -13.43 -0.44
C PRO A 33 2.00 -13.43 -1.49
N GLU A 34 0.81 -13.85 -1.10
CA GLU A 34 -0.41 -13.85 -1.91
C GLU A 34 -1.12 -12.49 -1.95
N PHE A 35 -0.56 -11.45 -1.32
CA PHE A 35 -1.12 -10.11 -1.36
C PHE A 35 -1.39 -9.67 -2.80
N ARG A 36 -2.55 -9.06 -2.99
CA ARG A 36 -2.98 -8.49 -4.28
C ARG A 36 -3.58 -7.13 -4.03
N LEU A 37 -2.98 -6.10 -4.61
CA LEU A 37 -3.43 -4.72 -4.49
C LEU A 37 -4.87 -4.55 -4.97
N LYS A 38 -5.30 -5.31 -5.99
CA LYS A 38 -6.70 -5.33 -6.47
C LYS A 38 -7.68 -5.88 -5.44
N ALA A 39 -7.33 -6.93 -4.72
CA ALA A 39 -8.19 -7.51 -3.68
C ALA A 39 -8.29 -6.57 -2.48
N PHE A 40 -7.16 -5.97 -2.09
CA PHE A 40 -7.12 -4.91 -1.09
C PHE A 40 -8.00 -3.72 -1.49
N ALA A 41 -7.90 -3.23 -2.73
CA ALA A 41 -8.70 -2.12 -3.24
C ALA A 41 -10.21 -2.38 -3.12
N ALA A 42 -10.66 -3.61 -3.39
CA ALA A 42 -12.07 -3.99 -3.35
C ALA A 42 -12.66 -3.99 -1.94
N SER A 43 -11.84 -4.12 -0.90
CA SER A 43 -12.30 -4.10 0.49
C SER A 43 -12.29 -2.70 1.12
N GLN A 44 -11.75 -1.67 0.43
CA GLN A 44 -11.60 -0.36 1.04
C GLN A 44 -12.90 0.47 1.02
N PRO A 45 -13.27 1.11 2.15
CA PRO A 45 -14.54 1.83 2.28
C PRO A 45 -14.49 3.30 1.78
N TYR A 46 -13.60 3.61 0.82
CA TYR A 46 -13.47 5.00 0.33
C TYR A 46 -14.74 5.44 -0.39
N LYS A 47 -15.34 6.55 0.07
CA LYS A 47 -16.51 7.17 -0.57
C LYS A 47 -16.18 7.77 -1.94
N GLU A 48 -14.99 8.33 -2.10
CA GLU A 48 -14.56 8.92 -3.37
C GLU A 48 -13.41 8.14 -3.98
N GLN A 49 -13.61 7.71 -5.23
CA GLN A 49 -12.63 6.91 -5.98
C GLN A 49 -11.28 7.61 -6.15
N LYS A 50 -11.24 8.95 -6.13
CA LYS A 50 -10.00 9.73 -6.20
C LYS A 50 -9.06 9.51 -5.01
N HIS A 51 -9.62 9.23 -3.82
CA HIS A 51 -8.82 8.97 -2.62
C HIS A 51 -8.26 7.55 -2.65
N LEU A 52 -9.08 6.59 -3.07
CA LEU A 52 -8.63 5.22 -3.29
C LEU A 52 -7.54 5.18 -4.39
N GLY A 53 -7.73 5.87 -5.51
CA GLY A 53 -6.75 5.92 -6.59
C GLY A 53 -5.38 6.40 -6.12
N ARG A 54 -5.32 7.49 -5.34
CA ARG A 54 -4.06 8.00 -4.76
C ARG A 54 -3.38 7.00 -3.84
N LEU A 55 -4.14 6.31 -2.99
CA LEU A 55 -3.60 5.25 -2.14
C LEU A 55 -3.00 4.11 -2.98
N LEU A 56 -3.71 3.66 -4.01
CA LEU A 56 -3.24 2.57 -4.86
C LEU A 56 -2.01 2.95 -5.66
N ASP A 57 -1.90 4.19 -6.12
CA ASP A 57 -0.73 4.66 -6.85
C ASP A 57 0.50 4.73 -5.94
N GLN A 58 0.33 5.15 -4.69
CA GLN A 58 1.40 5.13 -3.67
C GLN A 58 1.86 3.70 -3.38
N LEU A 59 0.94 2.80 -3.05
CA LEU A 59 1.28 1.39 -2.78
C LEU A 59 1.94 0.72 -3.99
N ARG A 60 1.51 1.07 -5.22
CA ARG A 60 2.13 0.56 -6.45
C ARG A 60 3.55 1.08 -6.64
N SER A 61 3.82 2.36 -6.36
CA SER A 61 5.19 2.90 -6.46
C SER A 61 6.16 2.25 -5.47
N ASP A 62 5.63 1.67 -4.40
CA ASP A 62 6.41 1.02 -3.35
C ASP A 62 6.70 -0.46 -3.64
N GLY A 63 6.18 -1.00 -4.75
CA GLY A 63 6.44 -2.38 -5.18
C GLY A 63 5.29 -3.36 -4.92
N LEU A 64 4.13 -2.89 -4.44
CA LEU A 64 2.95 -3.74 -4.27
C LEU A 64 2.14 -3.84 -5.57
N ALA A 65 1.82 -5.07 -5.99
CA ALA A 65 1.11 -5.37 -7.24
C ALA A 65 -0.32 -5.90 -7.03
#